data_AF-A0A932TNQ3-F1
#
_entry.id   AF-A0A932TNQ3-F1
#
_cell.length_a   1.000
_cell.length_b   1.000
_cell.length_c   1.000
_cell.angle_alpha   90.00
_cell.angle_beta   90.00
_cell.angle_gamma   90.00
#
_symmetry.space_group_name_H-M   'P 1'
#
loop_
_entity.id
_entity.type
_entity.pdbx_description
1 polymer ?
#
loop_
_entity_poly.entity_id
_entity_poly.type
_entity_poly.pdbx_seq_one_letter_code
_entity_poly.pdbx_strand_id
1 'polypeptide(L)'
;MQAIRSVTDDEVYHQFLKSEFDCLDPESQNKIRPFVLNPDFNDILQNFWRRKVLYGRRWPLLAQLPDPVEWRFGTQEYTDLEHLYIIKNCGWDVICPSNLLRTVRYPEGCPLDRKVRIERILPQVARSDFDRTLILIGVEADGPYTILDGNHRAVAMLLASREGKLRDANIPLFLGLSPRMRSCFWYSCP
;
A
#
# COMPACT_ATOMS: atom_id res chain seq x y z
N MET A 1 -3.50 -14.39 5.92
CA MET A 1 -2.63 -13.34 6.54
C MET A 1 -2.05 -13.81 7.87
N GLN A 2 -0.74 -13.61 8.07
CA GLN A 2 -0.02 -13.92 9.31
C GLN A 2 0.72 -12.67 9.79
N ALA A 3 0.35 -12.13 10.95
CA ALA A 3 1.09 -11.06 11.62
C ALA A 3 2.32 -11.64 12.32
N ILE A 4 3.47 -11.00 12.16
CA ILE A 4 4.77 -11.49 12.67
C ILE A 4 5.25 -10.64 13.84
N ARG A 5 5.16 -9.31 13.74
CA ARG A 5 5.64 -8.38 14.79
C ARG A 5 4.88 -7.07 14.78
N SER A 6 4.86 -6.39 15.93
CA SER A 6 4.46 -4.98 16.02
C SER A 6 5.52 -4.08 15.39
N VAL A 7 5.11 -2.96 14.82
CA VAL A 7 5.99 -1.98 14.15
C VAL A 7 5.57 -0.56 14.47
N THR A 8 6.47 0.39 14.26
CA THR A 8 6.19 1.81 14.48
C THR A 8 5.53 2.47 13.27
N ASP A 9 4.88 3.62 13.47
CA ASP A 9 4.43 4.49 12.37
C ASP A 9 5.59 4.83 11.42
N ASP A 10 6.80 5.02 11.95
CA ASP A 10 7.96 5.43 11.16
C ASP A 10 8.39 4.36 10.15
N GLU A 11 8.26 3.07 10.50
CA GLU A 11 8.48 1.96 9.57
C GLU A 11 7.45 1.95 8.44
N VAL A 12 6.18 2.18 8.78
CA VAL A 12 5.06 2.22 7.82
C VAL A 12 5.22 3.41 6.87
N TYR A 13 5.57 4.58 7.41
CA TYR A 13 5.79 5.80 6.63
C TYR A 13 7.00 5.70 5.73
N HIS A 14 8.06 4.98 6.16
CA HIS A 14 9.18 4.65 5.28
C HIS A 14 8.72 3.81 4.08
N GLN A 15 7.90 2.77 4.31
CA GLN A 15 7.39 1.96 3.20
C GLN A 15 6.49 2.78 2.25
N PHE A 16 5.66 3.67 2.79
CA PHE A 16 4.84 4.59 1.98
C PHE A 16 5.73 5.50 1.12
N LEU A 17 6.77 6.07 1.74
CA LEU A 17 7.69 7.00 1.09
C LEU A 17 8.53 6.33 0.01
N LYS A 18 8.94 5.07 0.19
CA LYS A 18 9.58 4.26 -0.86
C LYS A 18 8.72 4.20 -2.13
N SER A 19 7.41 3.97 -1.98
CA SER A 19 6.47 3.90 -3.11
C SER A 19 6.27 5.24 -3.83
N GLU A 20 6.49 6.36 -3.13
CA GLU A 20 6.37 7.72 -3.66
C GLU A 20 7.69 8.29 -4.19
N PHE A 21 8.83 7.66 -3.86
CA PHE A 21 10.17 8.23 -4.04
C PHE A 21 10.41 8.71 -5.48
N ASP A 22 10.07 7.88 -6.48
CA ASP A 22 10.23 8.21 -7.90
C ASP A 22 9.31 9.34 -8.38
N CYS A 23 8.27 9.69 -7.61
CA CYS A 23 7.33 10.77 -7.92
C CYS A 23 7.68 12.10 -7.23
N LEU A 24 8.75 12.13 -6.44
CA LEU A 24 9.27 13.34 -5.80
C LEU A 24 10.10 14.17 -6.78
N ASP A 25 10.17 15.47 -6.55
CA ASP A 25 11.11 16.34 -7.26
C ASP A 25 12.57 16.01 -6.89
N PRO A 26 13.55 16.32 -7.75
CA PRO A 26 14.95 15.96 -7.51
C PRO A 26 15.53 16.49 -6.19
N GLU A 27 15.10 17.68 -5.74
CA GLU A 27 15.57 18.26 -4.48
C GLU A 27 15.07 17.43 -3.29
N SER A 28 13.78 17.12 -3.24
CA SER A 28 13.18 16.25 -2.24
C SER A 28 13.81 14.85 -2.25
N GLN A 29 14.00 14.25 -3.43
CA GLN A 29 14.68 12.96 -3.57
C GLN A 29 16.07 12.99 -2.96
N ASN A 30 16.88 13.99 -3.30
CA ASN A 30 18.25 14.11 -2.79
C ASN A 30 18.28 14.28 -1.27
N LYS A 31 17.36 15.05 -0.70
CA LYS A 31 17.26 15.28 0.75
C LYS A 31 16.95 14.00 1.52
N ILE A 32 16.05 13.15 1.03
CA ILE A 32 15.59 11.98 1.78
C ILE A 32 16.26 10.67 1.37
N ARG A 33 16.93 10.62 0.22
CA ARG A 33 17.56 9.40 -0.33
C ARG A 33 18.37 8.63 0.72
N PRO A 34 19.22 9.26 1.57
CA PRO A 34 19.99 8.52 2.58
C PRO A 34 19.09 7.76 3.56
N PHE A 35 17.99 8.37 3.99
CA PHE A 35 17.07 7.84 5.01
C PHE A 35 15.99 6.94 4.43
N VAL A 36 15.86 6.87 3.11
CA VAL A 36 15.01 5.91 2.39
C VAL A 36 15.79 4.64 2.08
N LEU A 37 17.05 4.77 1.64
CA LEU A 37 17.91 3.63 1.29
C LEU A 37 18.45 2.90 2.52
N ASN A 38 18.81 3.63 3.58
CA ASN A 38 19.32 3.06 4.82
C ASN A 38 18.64 3.75 6.03
N PRO A 39 17.39 3.38 6.35
CA PRO A 39 16.63 4.05 7.40
C PRO A 39 17.19 3.74 8.80
N ASP A 40 17.38 4.78 9.60
CA ASP A 40 17.44 4.64 11.05
C ASP A 40 16.11 5.12 11.66
N PHE A 41 15.38 4.19 12.28
CA PHE A 41 14.09 4.49 12.92
C PHE A 41 14.25 5.06 14.34
N ASN A 42 15.45 5.04 14.90
CA ASN A 42 15.76 5.67 16.18
C ASN A 42 16.25 7.12 16.00
N ASP A 43 16.59 7.53 14.78
CA ASP A 43 16.96 8.91 14.45
C ASP A 43 15.71 9.79 14.27
N ILE A 44 15.46 10.63 15.28
CA ILE A 44 14.32 11.55 15.32
C ILE A 44 14.31 12.51 14.13
N LEU A 45 15.48 12.96 13.65
CA LEU A 45 15.55 13.88 12.52
C LEU A 45 15.21 13.16 11.21
N GLN A 46 15.65 11.92 11.04
CA GLN A 46 15.24 11.11 9.88
C GLN A 46 13.73 10.87 9.88
N ASN A 47 13.17 10.47 11.02
CA ASN A 47 11.73 10.27 11.21
C ASN A 47 10.96 11.56 10.86
N PHE A 48 11.41 12.71 11.37
CA PHE A 48 10.82 14.01 11.09
C PHE A 48 10.81 14.32 9.59
N TRP A 49 11.94 14.14 8.88
CA TRP A 49 12.01 14.42 7.45
C TRP A 49 11.16 13.45 6.62
N ARG A 50 11.13 12.15 6.96
CA ARG A 50 10.25 11.17 6.32
C ARG A 50 8.78 11.57 6.46
N ARG A 51 8.35 11.91 7.68
CA ARG A 51 7.00 12.41 7.95
C ARG A 51 6.71 13.70 7.18
N LYS A 52 7.61 14.69 7.24
CA LYS A 52 7.41 15.99 6.59
C LYS A 52 7.20 15.86 5.07
N VAL A 53 8.04 15.07 4.39
CA VAL A 53 7.91 14.88 2.93
C VAL A 53 6.65 14.08 2.59
N LEU A 54 6.38 13.01 3.33
CA LEU A 54 5.20 12.18 3.09
C LEU A 54 3.89 12.97 3.31
N TYR A 55 3.78 13.67 4.44
CA TYR A 55 2.61 14.48 4.76
C TYR A 55 2.42 15.64 3.77
N GLY A 56 3.50 16.24 3.27
CA GLY A 56 3.39 17.26 2.20
C GLY A 56 2.66 16.79 0.93
N ARG A 57 2.58 15.47 0.69
CA ARG A 57 1.92 14.87 -0.49
C ARG A 57 0.66 14.09 -0.17
N ARG A 58 0.64 13.43 0.99
CA ARG A 58 -0.41 12.48 1.40
C ARG A 58 -1.20 12.97 2.61
N TRP A 59 -1.05 14.25 3.00
CA TRP A 59 -1.82 14.86 4.09
C TRP A 59 -3.31 14.50 4.06
N PRO A 60 -4.05 14.67 2.94
CA PRO A 60 -5.49 14.40 2.94
C PRO A 60 -5.86 12.96 3.29
N LEU A 61 -4.94 12.02 3.05
CA LEU A 61 -5.10 10.61 3.39
C LEU A 61 -4.66 10.34 4.83
N LEU A 62 -3.41 10.68 5.16
CA LEU A 62 -2.76 10.30 6.41
C LEU A 62 -3.30 11.05 7.64
N ALA A 63 -3.72 12.31 7.46
CA ALA A 63 -4.31 13.09 8.55
C ALA A 63 -5.67 12.54 9.02
N GLN A 64 -6.25 11.60 8.27
CA GLN A 64 -7.54 11.00 8.59
C GLN A 64 -7.42 9.61 9.20
N LEU A 65 -6.20 9.06 9.28
CA LEU A 65 -5.98 7.84 10.05
C LEU A 65 -6.40 8.08 11.50
N PRO A 66 -7.20 7.19 12.10
CA PRO A 66 -7.71 7.39 13.44
C PRO A 66 -6.63 7.09 14.49
N ASP A 67 -6.63 7.81 15.60
CA ASP A 67 -5.76 7.52 16.76
C ASP A 67 -6.46 6.72 17.89
N PRO A 68 -6.07 5.48 18.24
CA PRO A 68 -4.84 4.81 17.82
C PRO A 68 -5.00 4.01 16.52
N VAL A 69 -3.88 3.88 15.78
CA VAL A 69 -3.64 2.79 14.83
C VAL A 69 -2.56 1.88 15.40
N GLU A 70 -2.86 0.60 15.57
CA GLU A 70 -1.88 -0.42 15.91
C GLU A 70 -1.28 -1.02 14.64
N TRP A 71 0.02 -0.80 14.42
CA TRP A 71 0.70 -1.32 13.25
C TRP A 71 1.38 -2.65 13.52
N ARG A 72 1.23 -3.57 12.57
CA ARG A 72 1.90 -4.88 12.53
C ARG A 72 2.53 -5.11 11.17
N PHE A 73 3.64 -5.83 11.15
CA PHE A 73 4.23 -6.36 9.92
C PHE A 73 3.96 -7.85 9.83
N GLY A 74 3.69 -8.32 8.62
CA GLY A 74 3.33 -9.71 8.37
C GLY A 74 3.43 -10.10 6.91
N THR A 75 2.86 -11.25 6.59
CA THR A 75 2.77 -11.77 5.23
C THR A 75 1.36 -12.27 4.92
N GLN A 76 1.05 -12.38 3.63
CA GLN A 76 -0.18 -13.00 3.15
C GLN A 76 0.07 -13.88 1.92
N GLU A 77 -0.89 -14.74 1.62
CA GLU A 77 -0.88 -15.54 0.40
C GLU A 77 -1.34 -14.71 -0.79
N TYR A 78 -0.95 -15.08 -2.01
CA TYR A 78 -1.46 -14.41 -3.21
C TYR A 78 -2.97 -14.60 -3.40
N THR A 79 -3.54 -15.67 -2.84
CA THR A 79 -5.00 -15.92 -2.84
C THR A 79 -5.75 -14.93 -1.93
N ASP A 80 -5.11 -14.40 -0.89
CA ASP A 80 -5.69 -13.40 0.00
C ASP A 80 -5.95 -12.07 -0.74
N LEU A 81 -5.22 -11.80 -1.84
CA LEU A 81 -5.40 -10.59 -2.65
C LEU A 81 -6.85 -10.40 -3.11
N GLU A 82 -7.56 -11.48 -3.43
CA GLU A 82 -8.94 -11.41 -3.94
C GLU A 82 -9.94 -10.82 -2.92
N HIS A 83 -9.58 -10.85 -1.63
CA HIS A 83 -10.39 -10.38 -0.51
C HIS A 83 -10.02 -8.96 -0.06
N LEU A 84 -8.98 -8.36 -0.63
CA LEU A 84 -8.59 -6.99 -0.31
C LEU A 84 -9.54 -5.97 -0.96
N TYR A 85 -9.72 -4.86 -0.28
CA TYR A 85 -10.48 -3.72 -0.80
C TYR A 85 -9.52 -2.62 -1.25
N ILE A 86 -9.73 -2.08 -2.44
CA ILE A 86 -9.10 -0.85 -2.91
C ILE A 86 -9.73 0.33 -2.16
N ILE A 87 -8.92 1.29 -1.75
CA ILE A 87 -9.38 2.55 -1.12
C ILE A 87 -10.39 3.33 -2.01
N LYS A 88 -11.44 3.88 -1.40
CA LYS A 88 -12.49 4.67 -2.07
C LYS A 88 -12.04 6.10 -2.38
N ASN A 89 -12.78 6.77 -3.26
CA ASN A 89 -12.69 8.22 -3.51
C ASN A 89 -11.31 8.68 -4.01
N CYS A 90 -10.56 7.79 -4.66
CA CYS A 90 -9.26 8.08 -5.27
C CYS A 90 -9.24 7.74 -6.77
N GLY A 91 -10.42 7.67 -7.39
CA GLY A 91 -10.62 7.41 -8.82
C GLY A 91 -10.41 5.96 -9.25
N TRP A 92 -10.10 5.05 -8.31
CA TRP A 92 -10.11 3.62 -8.58
C TRP A 92 -11.53 3.07 -8.76
N ASP A 93 -12.53 3.79 -8.26
CA ASP A 93 -13.96 3.47 -8.36
C ASP A 93 -14.42 3.27 -9.83
N VAL A 94 -13.72 3.91 -10.79
CA VAL A 94 -13.98 3.76 -12.23
C VAL A 94 -13.76 2.32 -12.72
N ILE A 95 -12.72 1.65 -12.21
CA ILE A 95 -12.33 0.30 -12.65
C ILE A 95 -12.63 -0.77 -11.61
N CYS A 96 -12.92 -0.39 -10.37
CA CYS A 96 -13.30 -1.30 -9.30
C CYS A 96 -14.50 -0.72 -8.52
N PRO A 97 -15.72 -0.70 -9.09
CA PRO A 97 -16.85 -0.02 -8.46
C PRO A 97 -17.26 -0.60 -7.09
N SER A 98 -17.04 -1.90 -6.89
CA SER A 98 -17.31 -2.55 -5.59
C SER A 98 -16.18 -2.34 -4.57
N ASN A 99 -15.07 -1.74 -4.99
CA ASN A 99 -13.79 -1.67 -4.29
C ASN A 99 -13.15 -3.02 -3.98
N LEU A 100 -13.81 -4.15 -4.14
CA LEU A 100 -13.23 -5.46 -3.91
C LEU A 100 -12.27 -5.85 -5.04
N LEU A 101 -11.00 -6.09 -4.72
CA LEU A 101 -9.90 -6.22 -5.68
C LEU A 101 -10.18 -7.26 -6.78
N ARG A 102 -10.78 -8.40 -6.43
CA ARG A 102 -11.13 -9.45 -7.42
C ARG A 102 -12.07 -8.97 -8.53
N THR A 103 -12.79 -7.87 -8.32
CA THR A 103 -13.75 -7.29 -9.27
C THR A 103 -13.14 -6.22 -10.18
N VAL A 104 -11.83 -5.97 -10.07
CA VAL A 104 -11.13 -4.99 -10.92
C VAL A 104 -11.32 -5.32 -12.40
N ARG A 105 -11.73 -4.31 -13.17
CA ARG A 105 -11.94 -4.36 -14.61
C ARG A 105 -10.67 -3.88 -15.31
N TYR A 106 -9.98 -4.81 -15.95
CA TYR A 106 -8.72 -4.57 -16.66
C TYR A 106 -8.56 -5.61 -17.79
N PRO A 107 -8.09 -5.22 -18.99
CA PRO A 107 -7.68 -3.86 -19.38
C PRO A 107 -8.85 -2.95 -19.81
N GLU A 108 -10.04 -3.50 -20.08
CA GLU A 108 -11.16 -2.72 -20.60
C GLU A 108 -11.67 -1.68 -19.60
N GLY A 109 -11.86 -0.43 -20.06
CA GLY A 109 -12.35 0.67 -19.23
C GLY A 109 -11.32 1.24 -18.24
N CYS A 110 -10.07 0.76 -18.28
CA CYS A 110 -9.00 1.29 -17.42
C CYS A 110 -8.48 2.64 -17.92
N PRO A 111 -8.50 3.71 -17.09
CA PRO A 111 -7.87 4.98 -17.43
C PRO A 111 -6.39 4.80 -17.80
N LEU A 112 -5.93 5.54 -18.82
CA LEU A 112 -4.61 5.36 -19.43
C LEU A 112 -3.47 5.47 -18.42
N ASP A 113 -3.53 6.42 -17.49
CA ASP A 113 -2.53 6.64 -16.45
C ASP A 113 -2.36 5.40 -15.54
N ARG A 114 -3.47 4.78 -15.14
CA ARG A 114 -3.46 3.55 -14.33
C ARG A 114 -3.00 2.36 -15.15
N LYS A 115 -3.47 2.24 -16.39
CA LYS A 115 -3.09 1.17 -17.30
C LYS A 115 -1.58 1.16 -17.52
N VAL A 116 -0.99 2.29 -17.89
CA VAL A 116 0.47 2.44 -18.06
C VAL A 116 1.23 2.04 -16.79
N ARG A 117 0.74 2.44 -15.62
CA ARG A 117 1.40 2.09 -14.35
C ARG A 117 1.30 0.60 -14.02
N ILE A 118 0.15 -0.03 -14.28
CA ILE A 118 -0.05 -1.48 -14.10
C ILE A 118 0.82 -2.25 -15.09
N GLU A 119 0.81 -1.91 -16.37
CA GLU A 119 1.62 -2.56 -17.42
C GLU A 119 3.12 -2.48 -17.13
N ARG A 120 3.58 -1.36 -16.55
CA ARG A 120 4.98 -1.22 -16.12
C ARG A 120 5.33 -2.15 -14.96
N ILE A 121 4.40 -2.38 -14.03
CA ILE A 121 4.63 -3.20 -12.82
C ILE A 121 4.48 -4.70 -13.12
N LEU A 122 3.50 -5.06 -13.95
CA LEU A 122 3.13 -6.45 -14.23
C LEU A 122 4.32 -7.39 -14.57
N PRO A 123 5.26 -7.04 -15.46
CA PRO A 123 6.40 -7.91 -15.76
C PRO A 123 7.41 -8.02 -14.60
N GLN A 124 7.36 -7.10 -13.63
CA GLN A 124 8.29 -7.07 -12.51
C GLN A 124 7.82 -7.91 -11.32
N VAL A 125 6.51 -8.14 -11.20
CA VAL A 125 5.91 -8.79 -10.03
C VAL A 125 6.56 -10.14 -9.71
N ALA A 126 6.89 -10.95 -10.71
CA ALA A 126 7.47 -12.28 -10.50
C ALA A 126 8.96 -12.24 -10.12
N ARG A 127 9.63 -11.09 -10.24
CA ARG A 127 11.05 -10.95 -9.85
C ARG A 127 11.19 -10.94 -8.34
N SER A 128 12.24 -11.56 -7.83
CA SER A 128 12.54 -11.63 -6.39
C SER A 128 12.98 -10.29 -5.79
N ASP A 129 13.53 -9.39 -6.60
CA ASP A 129 13.98 -8.06 -6.20
C ASP A 129 12.88 -6.98 -6.23
N PHE A 130 11.69 -7.34 -6.73
CA PHE A 130 10.56 -6.41 -6.79
C PHE A 130 9.90 -6.27 -5.42
N ASP A 131 9.74 -5.03 -4.94
CA ASP A 131 9.06 -4.76 -3.68
C ASP A 131 7.54 -4.94 -3.81
N ARG A 132 7.05 -6.07 -3.31
CA ARG A 132 5.63 -6.45 -3.30
C ARG A 132 4.87 -5.93 -2.08
N THR A 133 5.53 -5.19 -1.18
CA THR A 133 4.95 -4.83 0.11
C THR A 133 3.71 -3.95 -0.05
N LEU A 134 2.63 -4.34 0.63
CA LEU A 134 1.39 -3.57 0.71
C LEU A 134 1.26 -2.89 2.09
N ILE A 135 0.57 -1.76 2.14
CA ILE A 135 0.11 -1.18 3.41
C ILE A 135 -1.39 -1.34 3.45
N LEU A 136 -1.87 -2.11 4.42
CA LEU A 136 -3.25 -2.47 4.63
C LEU A 136 -3.76 -1.84 5.92
N ILE A 137 -5.07 -1.62 5.98
CA ILE A 137 -5.76 -1.16 7.18
C ILE A 137 -7.06 -1.92 7.41
N GLY A 138 -7.45 -2.08 8.67
CA GLY A 138 -8.66 -2.78 9.07
C GLY A 138 -9.20 -2.32 10.42
N VAL A 139 -10.38 -2.83 10.77
CA VAL A 139 -10.93 -2.66 12.12
C VAL A 139 -10.33 -3.71 13.05
N GLU A 140 -10.37 -4.97 12.62
CA GLU A 140 -9.96 -6.15 13.38
C GLU A 140 -8.92 -6.98 12.63
N ALA A 141 -8.25 -7.89 13.34
CA ALA A 141 -7.16 -8.72 12.82
C ALA A 141 -7.60 -9.93 11.97
N ASP A 142 -8.90 -10.17 11.84
CA ASP A 142 -9.50 -11.18 10.95
C ASP A 142 -9.95 -10.59 9.59
N GLY A 143 -9.90 -9.27 9.45
CA GLY A 143 -10.25 -8.55 8.23
C GLY A 143 -11.75 -8.25 8.12
N PRO A 144 -12.22 -7.80 6.95
CA PRO A 144 -11.45 -7.54 5.72
C PRO A 144 -10.53 -6.32 5.81
N TYR A 145 -9.63 -6.17 4.82
CA TYR A 145 -8.63 -5.10 4.78
C TYR A 145 -8.78 -4.18 3.56
N THR A 146 -8.58 -2.88 3.79
CA THR A 146 -8.45 -1.88 2.73
C THR A 146 -6.97 -1.60 2.46
N ILE A 147 -6.59 -1.52 1.19
CA ILE A 147 -5.24 -1.16 0.74
C ILE A 147 -5.08 0.35 0.89
N LEU A 148 -4.25 0.76 1.85
CA LEU A 148 -3.87 2.15 2.06
C LEU A 148 -2.80 2.61 1.07
N ASP A 149 -1.81 1.76 0.79
CA ASP A 149 -0.79 1.96 -0.25
C ASP A 149 -0.55 0.68 -1.04
N GLY A 150 -0.31 0.85 -2.35
CA GLY A 150 0.03 -0.25 -3.24
C GLY A 150 -1.10 -0.76 -4.14
N ASN A 151 -2.18 0.01 -4.40
CA ASN A 151 -3.28 -0.43 -5.29
C ASN A 151 -2.78 -0.96 -6.65
N HIS A 152 -1.87 -0.24 -7.32
CA HIS A 152 -1.31 -0.68 -8.61
C HIS A 152 -0.52 -1.99 -8.47
N ARG A 153 0.25 -2.15 -7.37
CA ARG A 153 0.97 -3.39 -7.09
C ARG A 153 0.01 -4.55 -6.83
N ALA A 154 -1.01 -4.33 -6.01
CA ALA A 154 -2.02 -5.34 -5.70
C ALA A 154 -2.78 -5.80 -6.96
N VAL A 155 -3.17 -4.88 -7.83
CA VAL A 155 -3.81 -5.23 -9.11
C VAL A 155 -2.86 -6.00 -10.03
N ALA A 156 -1.62 -5.55 -10.18
CA ALA A 156 -0.63 -6.26 -10.99
C ALA A 156 -0.35 -7.68 -10.42
N MET A 157 -0.27 -7.83 -9.10
CA MET A 157 -0.12 -9.13 -8.45
C MET A 157 -1.33 -10.04 -8.66
N LEU A 158 -2.55 -9.51 -8.59
CA LEU A 158 -3.77 -10.27 -8.87
C LEU A 158 -3.82 -10.73 -10.34
N LEU A 159 -3.46 -9.87 -11.29
CA LEU A 159 -3.43 -10.23 -12.71
C LEU A 159 -2.36 -11.30 -12.97
N ALA A 160 -1.17 -11.14 -12.40
CA ALA A 160 -0.09 -12.12 -12.51
C ALA A 160 -0.46 -13.47 -11.87
N SER A 161 -1.19 -13.49 -10.74
CA SER A 161 -1.62 -14.74 -10.11
C SER A 161 -2.67 -15.47 -10.95
N ARG A 162 -3.62 -14.75 -11.56
CA ARG A 162 -4.61 -15.31 -12.50
C ARG A 162 -3.98 -15.94 -13.74
N GLU A 163 -2.88 -15.38 -14.21
CA GLU A 163 -2.08 -15.94 -15.31
C GLU A 163 -1.12 -17.06 -14.85
N GLY A 164 -1.13 -17.42 -13.57
CA GLY A 164 -0.26 -18.45 -13.00
C GLY A 164 1.22 -18.06 -12.91
N LYS A 165 1.54 -16.76 -13.05
CA LYS A 165 2.89 -16.18 -13.04
C LYS A 165 3.36 -15.77 -11.64
N LEU A 166 2.43 -15.57 -10.70
CA LEU A 166 2.74 -15.34 -9.29
C LEU A 166 2.22 -16.54 -8.49
N ARG A 167 3.14 -17.28 -7.86
CA ARG A 167 2.84 -18.46 -7.03
C ARG A 167 3.44 -18.38 -5.63
N ASP A 168 4.14 -17.29 -5.35
CA ASP A 168 4.83 -17.12 -4.08
C ASP A 168 3.79 -16.92 -2.97
N ALA A 169 3.81 -17.87 -2.03
CA ALA A 169 3.36 -17.63 -0.67
C ALA A 169 4.31 -16.60 -0.04
N ASN A 170 3.80 -15.67 0.76
CA ASN A 170 4.54 -14.63 1.49
C ASN A 170 4.69 -13.26 0.82
N ILE A 171 3.59 -12.65 0.39
CA ILE A 171 3.57 -11.21 0.06
C ILE A 171 3.71 -10.42 1.36
N PRO A 172 4.78 -9.60 1.54
CA PRO A 172 4.96 -8.81 2.76
C PRO A 172 3.91 -7.71 2.86
N LEU A 173 3.54 -7.34 4.09
CA LEU A 173 2.61 -6.24 4.33
C LEU A 173 2.81 -5.57 5.68
N PHE A 174 2.41 -4.31 5.74
CA PHE A 174 2.07 -3.59 6.96
C PHE A 174 0.55 -3.61 7.13
N LEU A 175 0.08 -3.84 8.35
CA LEU A 175 -1.33 -3.83 8.71
C LEU A 175 -1.57 -2.86 9.86
N GLY A 176 -2.42 -1.86 9.62
CA GLY A 176 -2.87 -0.91 10.63
C GLY A 176 -4.27 -1.24 11.11
N LEU A 177 -4.44 -1.49 12.41
CA LEU A 177 -5.73 -1.81 13.00
C LEU A 177 -6.23 -0.66 13.86
N SER A 178 -7.50 -0.31 13.73
CA SER A 178 -8.15 0.62 14.63
C SER A 178 -9.65 0.34 14.72
N PRO A 179 -10.24 0.28 15.93
CA PRO A 179 -11.69 0.16 16.08
C PRO A 179 -12.45 1.34 15.45
N ARG A 180 -11.75 2.46 15.18
CA ARG A 180 -12.32 3.67 14.58
C ARG A 180 -12.04 3.80 13.08
N MET A 181 -11.48 2.79 12.41
CA MET A 181 -11.11 2.87 10.99
C MET A 181 -12.28 3.27 10.08
N ARG A 182 -13.51 2.90 10.46
CA ARG A 182 -14.74 3.26 9.74
C ARG A 182 -15.03 4.77 9.70
N SER A 183 -14.38 5.60 10.51
CA SER A 183 -14.53 7.06 10.43
C SER A 183 -13.83 7.69 9.22
N CYS A 184 -12.89 6.97 8.59
CA CYS A 184 -12.20 7.47 7.40
C CYS A 184 -13.11 7.37 6.16
N PHE A 185 -13.40 8.49 5.50
CA PHE A 185 -14.32 8.51 4.35
C PHE A 185 -13.85 7.68 3.14
N TRP A 186 -12.56 7.35 3.07
CA TRP A 186 -11.96 6.53 2.03
C TRP A 186 -11.83 5.04 2.42
N TYR A 187 -12.20 4.66 3.66
CA TYR A 187 -12.20 3.26 4.09
C TYR A 187 -13.25 2.45 3.32
N SER A 188 -12.84 1.28 2.80
CA SER A 188 -13.62 0.58 1.80
C SER A 188 -14.36 -0.65 2.30
N CYS A 189 -13.85 -1.26 3.36
CA CYS A 189 -14.46 -2.46 3.93
C CYS A 189 -15.85 -2.20 4.52
N PRO A 190 -16.72 -3.22 4.51
CA PRO A 190 -18.06 -3.14 5.12
C PRO A 190 -18.06 -3.03 6.65
#